data_AF-A0A6P0VKV0-F1
#
_entry.id   AF-A0A6P0VKV0-F1
#
_cell.length_a   1.000
_cell.length_b   1.000
_cell.length_c   1.000
_cell.angle_alpha   90.00
_cell.angle_beta   90.00
_cell.angle_gamma   90.00
#
_symmetry.space_group_name_H-M   'P 1'
#
loop_
_entity.id
_entity.type
_entity.pdbx_description
1 polymer ?
#
loop_
_entity_poly.entity_id
_entity_poly.type
_entity_poly.pdbx_seq_one_letter_code
_entity_poly.pdbx_strand_id
1 'polypeptide(L)'
;STAVNKFNIYPESIPDWLTEWIPDRGGYLAGNLGPARMDFRFFTQGNLLAIISSLASDQECDWIMDLIEQRWDDLIGSMPMKICFPAVEGLEWKIVTGCDPKNVPWSYHNGGNWPVLLWPLVAAAQKTGRIKLAQRAIEQAEKHLCEDQWPEYYDGKNGRLVGKEARKYQSWTIAGYLIAKELMANPEHLKLFSFDEDLESLNWTCSIPMS
;
A
#
# COMPACT_ATOMS: atom_id res chain seq x y z
N SER A 1 12.02 -32.95 5.27
CA SER A 1 11.54 -32.74 3.89
C SER A 1 11.66 -31.26 3.58
N THR A 2 12.70 -30.85 2.87
CA THR A 2 12.97 -29.44 2.54
C THR A 2 12.56 -29.17 1.09
N ALA A 3 11.25 -28.98 0.88
CA ALA A 3 10.76 -28.46 -0.38
C ALA A 3 11.02 -26.94 -0.44
N VAL A 4 11.68 -26.48 -1.50
CA VAL A 4 11.90 -25.04 -1.77
C VAL A 4 10.56 -24.35 -2.05
N ASN A 5 9.72 -24.95 -2.90
CA ASN A 5 8.38 -24.47 -3.21
C ASN A 5 7.34 -25.04 -2.24
N LYS A 6 7.33 -24.56 -0.99
CA LYS A 6 6.45 -25.07 0.08
C LYS A 6 4.95 -24.95 -0.23
N PHE A 7 4.56 -23.96 -1.02
CA PHE A 7 3.16 -23.68 -1.35
C PHE A 7 2.74 -24.22 -2.72
N ASN A 8 3.65 -24.90 -3.44
CA ASN A 8 3.42 -25.43 -4.78
C ASN A 8 2.90 -24.36 -5.76
N ILE A 9 3.56 -23.19 -5.78
CA ILE A 9 3.28 -22.09 -6.71
C ILE A 9 3.81 -22.45 -8.09
N TYR A 10 2.98 -22.30 -9.12
CA TYR A 10 3.34 -22.54 -10.51
C TYR A 10 3.91 -21.26 -11.13
N PRO A 11 5.14 -21.26 -11.68
CA PRO A 11 5.72 -20.05 -12.28
C PRO A 11 4.87 -19.42 -13.38
N GLU A 12 4.11 -20.23 -14.11
CA GLU A 12 3.21 -19.81 -15.19
C GLU A 12 1.99 -19.01 -14.70
N SER A 13 1.73 -18.98 -13.38
CA SER A 13 0.68 -18.15 -12.79
C SER A 13 1.18 -16.78 -12.32
N ILE A 14 2.48 -16.50 -12.43
CA ILE A 14 3.05 -15.18 -12.16
C ILE A 14 2.60 -14.24 -13.28
N PRO A 15 1.94 -13.11 -12.97
CA PRO A 15 1.39 -12.26 -14.01
C PRO A 15 2.48 -11.40 -14.67
N ASP A 16 2.39 -11.23 -15.99
CA ASP A 16 3.38 -10.47 -16.80
C ASP A 16 3.59 -9.04 -16.31
N TRP A 17 2.55 -8.39 -15.76
CA TRP A 17 2.70 -7.03 -15.25
C TRP A 17 3.70 -6.94 -14.10
N LEU A 18 3.87 -8.00 -13.30
CA LEU A 18 4.72 -7.97 -12.12
C LEU A 18 6.19 -7.81 -12.48
N THR A 19 6.65 -8.55 -13.50
CA THR A 19 8.07 -8.55 -13.90
C THR A 19 8.49 -7.22 -14.49
N GLU A 20 7.58 -6.53 -15.19
CA GLU A 20 7.82 -5.19 -15.73
C GLU A 20 7.64 -4.09 -14.67
N TRP A 21 6.79 -4.34 -13.68
CA TRP A 21 6.43 -3.36 -12.66
C TRP A 21 7.37 -3.35 -11.46
N ILE A 22 7.97 -4.47 -11.06
CA ILE A 22 8.92 -4.45 -9.93
C ILE A 22 10.27 -3.83 -10.38
N PRO A 23 10.82 -2.82 -9.67
CA PRO A 23 12.12 -2.24 -10.00
C PRO A 23 13.28 -3.12 -9.51
N ASP A 24 14.48 -2.92 -10.05
CA ASP A 24 15.70 -3.63 -9.61
C ASP A 24 15.99 -3.47 -8.11
N ARG A 25 15.65 -2.28 -7.57
CA ARG A 25 15.77 -1.96 -6.14
C ARG A 25 14.40 -1.58 -5.60
N GLY A 26 13.66 -2.55 -5.12
CA GLY A 26 12.36 -2.35 -4.48
C GLY A 26 11.63 -3.68 -4.30
N GLY A 27 10.59 -3.68 -3.49
CA GLY A 27 9.90 -4.90 -3.11
C GLY A 27 8.75 -4.62 -2.16
N TYR A 28 7.91 -5.62 -1.94
CA TYR A 28 6.75 -5.52 -1.07
C TYR A 28 6.30 -6.90 -0.61
N LEU A 29 5.51 -6.91 0.46
CA LEU A 29 4.83 -8.10 0.95
C LEU A 29 3.62 -8.39 0.06
N ALA A 30 3.55 -9.61 -0.47
CA ALA A 30 2.46 -10.07 -1.34
C ALA A 30 1.10 -9.98 -0.65
N GLY A 31 0.04 -9.76 -1.43
CA GLY A 31 -1.31 -9.56 -0.92
C GLY A 31 -1.92 -10.79 -0.25
N ASN A 32 -1.53 -11.99 -0.68
CA ASN A 32 -2.01 -13.25 -0.09
C ASN A 32 -1.12 -14.44 -0.47
N LEU A 33 -1.11 -15.47 0.37
CA LEU A 33 -0.39 -16.73 0.13
C LEU A 33 -1.20 -17.91 0.69
N GLY A 34 -1.35 -18.95 -0.13
CA GLY A 34 -2.05 -20.18 0.23
C GLY A 34 -1.68 -21.35 -0.69
N PRO A 35 -2.30 -22.53 -0.50
CA PRO A 35 -2.02 -23.70 -1.32
C PRO A 35 -2.22 -23.41 -2.81
N ALA A 36 -1.17 -23.55 -3.61
CA ALA A 36 -1.12 -23.27 -5.05
C ALA A 36 -1.59 -21.86 -5.46
N ARG A 37 -1.57 -20.89 -4.53
CA ARG A 37 -2.07 -19.53 -4.76
C ARG A 37 -1.17 -18.49 -4.12
N MET A 38 -0.77 -17.51 -4.91
CA MET A 38 -0.12 -16.30 -4.45
C MET A 38 -0.81 -15.12 -5.12
N ASP A 39 -1.32 -14.16 -4.33
CA ASP A 39 -1.86 -12.91 -4.85
C ASP A 39 -0.73 -11.89 -4.88
N PHE A 40 -0.24 -11.62 -6.08
CA PHE A 40 0.88 -10.73 -6.29
C PHE A 40 0.49 -9.25 -6.21
N ARG A 41 -0.80 -8.88 -6.06
CA ARG A 41 -1.14 -7.46 -5.98
C ARG A 41 -0.48 -6.79 -4.77
N PHE A 42 -0.01 -5.57 -4.98
CA PHE A 42 0.44 -4.69 -3.89
C PHE A 42 -0.77 -4.22 -3.10
N PHE A 43 -0.72 -4.31 -1.77
CA PHE A 43 -1.73 -3.74 -0.88
C PHE A 43 -1.10 -2.74 0.06
N THR A 44 -1.54 -1.49 -0.04
CA THR A 44 -0.96 -0.36 0.68
C THR A 44 -1.00 -0.55 2.18
N GLN A 45 -2.19 -0.80 2.75
CA GLN A 45 -2.34 -0.82 4.20
C GLN A 45 -1.49 -1.92 4.85
N GLY A 46 -1.42 -3.11 4.24
CA GLY A 46 -0.60 -4.21 4.75
C GLY A 46 0.89 -3.87 4.77
N ASN A 47 1.41 -3.31 3.67
CA ASN A 47 2.83 -2.94 3.57
C ASN A 47 3.21 -1.81 4.52
N LEU A 48 2.39 -0.75 4.60
CA LEU A 48 2.67 0.38 5.48
C LEU A 48 2.55 0.01 6.96
N LEU A 49 1.56 -0.81 7.33
CA LEU A 49 1.45 -1.30 8.71
C LEU A 49 2.58 -2.26 9.06
N ALA A 50 3.07 -3.07 8.12
CA ALA A 50 4.22 -3.93 8.37
C ALA A 50 5.49 -3.12 8.70
N ILE A 51 5.69 -1.98 8.06
CA ILE A 51 6.74 -1.02 8.43
C ILE A 51 6.48 -0.47 9.83
N ILE A 52 5.29 0.10 10.06
CA ILE A 52 4.94 0.78 11.33
C ILE A 52 5.06 -0.18 12.53
N SER A 53 4.67 -1.44 12.35
CA SER A 53 4.69 -2.48 13.40
C SER A 53 6.01 -3.23 13.55
N SER A 54 7.05 -2.89 12.79
CA SER A 54 8.33 -3.65 12.75
C SER A 54 8.18 -5.11 12.35
N LEU A 55 7.16 -5.43 11.55
CA LEU A 55 7.04 -6.78 10.97
C LEU A 55 8.02 -6.94 9.80
N ALA A 56 8.17 -5.90 8.99
CA ALA A 56 9.15 -5.86 7.92
C ALA A 56 10.53 -5.52 8.50
N SER A 57 11.56 -6.22 8.04
CA SER A 57 12.96 -5.88 8.36
C SER A 57 13.34 -4.50 7.79
N ASP A 58 14.43 -3.91 8.29
CA ASP A 58 14.97 -2.65 7.76
C ASP A 58 15.13 -2.66 6.23
N GLN A 59 15.65 -3.75 5.67
CA GLN A 59 15.86 -3.88 4.22
C GLN A 59 14.53 -3.93 3.45
N GLU A 60 13.52 -4.64 3.98
CA GLU A 60 12.18 -4.70 3.39
C GLU A 60 11.47 -3.35 3.50
N CYS A 61 11.62 -2.64 4.63
CA CYS A 61 11.12 -1.29 4.81
C CYS A 61 11.67 -0.35 3.72
N ASP A 62 13.00 -0.37 3.52
CA ASP A 62 13.64 0.42 2.47
C ASP A 62 13.14 0.06 1.07
N TRP A 63 12.97 -1.24 0.78
CA TRP A 63 12.47 -1.70 -0.51
C TRP A 63 11.01 -1.32 -0.78
N ILE A 64 10.15 -1.32 0.25
CA ILE A 64 8.76 -0.85 0.14
C ILE A 64 8.74 0.65 -0.16
N MET A 65 9.55 1.45 0.55
CA MET A 65 9.61 2.89 0.31
C MET A 65 10.25 3.23 -1.04
N ASP A 66 11.28 2.51 -1.46
CA ASP A 66 11.91 2.63 -2.79
C ASP A 66 10.93 2.28 -3.91
N LEU A 67 10.08 1.25 -3.72
CA LEU A 67 9.02 0.88 -4.66
C LEU A 67 7.99 2.00 -4.79
N ILE A 68 7.51 2.55 -3.68
CA ILE A 68 6.53 3.66 -3.68
C ILE A 68 7.10 4.89 -4.40
N GLU A 69 8.38 5.19 -4.18
CA GLU A 69 9.05 6.31 -4.83
C GLU A 69 9.21 6.10 -6.34
N GLN A 70 9.60 4.90 -6.77
CA GLN A 70 9.82 4.57 -8.19
C GLN A 70 8.54 4.33 -8.98
N ARG A 71 7.48 3.85 -8.33
CA ARG A 71 6.13 3.64 -8.92
C ARG A 71 5.14 4.68 -8.44
N TRP A 72 5.64 5.91 -8.23
CA TRP A 72 4.85 7.03 -7.73
C TRP A 72 3.58 7.28 -8.55
N ASP A 73 3.65 7.25 -9.88
CA ASP A 73 2.50 7.54 -10.74
C ASP A 73 1.40 6.48 -10.64
N ASP A 74 1.78 5.23 -10.37
CA ASP A 74 0.85 4.10 -10.19
C ASP A 74 0.25 4.06 -8.79
N LEU A 75 1.07 4.28 -7.77
CA LEU A 75 0.69 4.10 -6.36
C LEU A 75 0.13 5.37 -5.72
N ILE A 76 0.64 6.55 -6.11
CA ILE A 76 0.15 7.86 -5.66
C ILE A 76 -0.65 8.55 -6.76
N GLY A 77 -0.08 8.68 -7.95
CA GLY A 77 -0.69 9.41 -9.06
C GLY A 77 -1.07 10.84 -8.66
N SER A 78 -2.33 11.20 -8.88
CA SER A 78 -2.89 12.52 -8.55
C SER A 78 -3.48 12.62 -7.14
N MET A 79 -3.62 11.51 -6.41
CA MET A 79 -4.19 11.48 -5.06
C MET A 79 -3.59 10.34 -4.22
N PRO A 80 -2.87 10.61 -3.12
CA PRO A 80 -2.39 9.55 -2.24
C PRO A 80 -3.56 8.83 -1.55
N MET A 81 -3.56 7.50 -1.45
CA MET A 81 -2.81 6.59 -2.32
C MET A 81 -3.68 5.40 -2.69
N LYS A 82 -3.28 4.66 -3.72
CA LYS A 82 -4.03 3.52 -4.23
C LYS A 82 -4.18 2.47 -3.13
N ILE A 83 -5.38 1.89 -2.97
CA ILE A 83 -5.60 0.84 -1.96
C ILE A 83 -4.88 -0.46 -2.31
N CYS A 84 -4.86 -0.81 -3.60
CA CYS A 84 -4.13 -1.94 -4.14
C CYS A 84 -3.72 -1.71 -5.61
N PHE A 85 -2.70 -2.40 -6.08
CA PHE A 85 -2.26 -2.32 -7.48
C PHE A 85 -1.86 -3.70 -8.04
N PRO A 86 -2.19 -4.02 -9.31
CA PRO A 86 -3.14 -3.31 -10.17
C PRO A 86 -4.60 -3.62 -9.81
N ALA A 87 -5.54 -2.98 -10.51
CA ALA A 87 -6.94 -3.39 -10.50
C ALA A 87 -7.11 -4.72 -11.27
N VAL A 88 -8.08 -5.55 -10.85
CA VAL A 88 -8.54 -6.68 -11.64
C VAL A 88 -9.50 -6.20 -12.73
N GLU A 89 -9.34 -6.70 -13.95
CA GLU A 89 -10.10 -6.24 -15.12
C GLU A 89 -10.76 -7.41 -15.89
N GLY A 90 -11.64 -7.08 -16.83
CA GLY A 90 -12.19 -8.07 -17.78
C GLY A 90 -12.84 -9.28 -17.13
N LEU A 91 -12.43 -10.48 -17.57
CA LEU A 91 -12.95 -11.74 -17.05
C LEU A 91 -12.52 -12.00 -15.60
N GLU A 92 -11.31 -11.59 -15.22
CA GLU A 92 -10.82 -11.73 -13.85
C GLU A 92 -11.70 -10.95 -12.88
N TRP A 93 -12.05 -9.70 -13.20
CA TRP A 93 -13.00 -8.92 -12.41
C TRP A 93 -14.33 -9.65 -12.23
N LYS A 94 -14.90 -10.23 -13.29
CA LYS A 94 -16.17 -10.97 -13.21
C LYS A 94 -16.06 -12.15 -12.24
N ILE A 95 -14.97 -12.90 -12.31
CA ILE A 95 -14.74 -14.10 -11.50
C ILE A 95 -14.43 -13.72 -10.04
N VAL A 96 -13.47 -12.83 -9.81
CA VAL A 96 -12.96 -12.49 -8.47
C VAL A 96 -13.97 -11.70 -7.66
N THR A 97 -14.73 -10.81 -8.30
CA THR A 97 -15.66 -9.91 -7.60
C THR A 97 -17.13 -10.36 -7.69
N GLY A 98 -17.45 -11.33 -8.56
CA GLY A 98 -18.85 -11.68 -8.84
C GLY A 98 -19.59 -10.60 -9.63
N CYS A 99 -18.89 -9.86 -10.49
CA CYS A 99 -19.40 -8.71 -11.25
C CYS A 99 -19.89 -7.55 -10.36
N ASP A 100 -19.21 -7.28 -9.24
CA ASP A 100 -19.59 -6.23 -8.31
C ASP A 100 -19.50 -4.82 -8.97
N PRO A 101 -20.63 -4.12 -9.19
CA PRO A 101 -20.68 -2.86 -9.92
C PRO A 101 -20.03 -1.69 -9.17
N LYS A 102 -19.75 -1.82 -7.87
CA LYS A 102 -19.03 -0.80 -7.08
C LYS A 102 -17.52 -0.93 -7.25
N ASN A 103 -17.04 -2.14 -7.49
CA ASN A 103 -15.63 -2.50 -7.62
C ASN A 103 -15.20 -2.70 -9.08
N VAL A 104 -15.71 -1.88 -9.99
CA VAL A 104 -15.21 -1.83 -11.38
C VAL A 104 -13.72 -1.47 -11.41
N PRO A 105 -12.99 -1.80 -12.50
CA PRO A 105 -11.56 -1.47 -12.60
C PRO A 105 -11.23 -0.03 -12.22
N TRP A 106 -10.26 0.12 -11.32
CA TRP A 106 -9.78 1.41 -10.82
C TRP A 106 -10.83 2.21 -10.05
N SER A 107 -11.74 1.51 -9.37
CA SER A 107 -12.76 2.11 -8.52
C SER A 107 -12.81 1.45 -7.15
N TYR A 108 -13.08 2.26 -6.13
CA TYR A 108 -13.35 1.80 -4.77
C TYR A 108 -12.25 0.84 -4.26
N HIS A 109 -12.56 -0.41 -3.89
CA HIS A 109 -11.55 -1.37 -3.42
C HIS A 109 -10.71 -1.97 -4.55
N ASN A 110 -11.15 -1.88 -5.81
CA ASN A 110 -10.47 -2.43 -6.96
C ASN A 110 -9.52 -1.39 -7.59
N GLY A 111 -8.51 -0.97 -6.82
CA GLY A 111 -7.49 -0.04 -7.27
C GLY A 111 -7.89 1.44 -7.26
N GLY A 112 -8.90 1.83 -6.47
CA GLY A 112 -9.17 3.24 -6.18
C GLY A 112 -8.10 3.87 -5.28
N ASN A 113 -8.03 5.19 -5.26
CA ASN A 113 -7.15 5.98 -4.40
C ASN A 113 -7.91 6.46 -3.16
N TRP A 114 -7.36 6.21 -1.97
CA TRP A 114 -8.03 6.43 -0.70
C TRP A 114 -7.25 7.44 0.16
N PRO A 115 -7.74 8.68 0.31
CA PRO A 115 -7.06 9.72 1.09
C PRO A 115 -6.76 9.36 2.55
N VAL A 116 -7.59 8.50 3.16
CA VAL A 116 -7.34 8.00 4.52
C VAL A 116 -5.99 7.28 4.63
N LEU A 117 -5.47 6.69 3.54
CA LEU A 117 -4.16 6.02 3.51
C LEU A 117 -2.97 6.99 3.49
N LEU A 118 -3.20 8.30 3.50
CA LEU A 118 -2.14 9.29 3.64
C LEU A 118 -1.45 9.22 5.01
N TRP A 119 -2.19 9.02 6.11
CA TRP A 119 -1.58 8.96 7.43
C TRP A 119 -0.63 7.77 7.63
N PRO A 120 -0.95 6.51 7.23
CA PRO A 120 0.01 5.43 7.38
C PRO A 120 1.21 5.61 6.44
N LEU A 121 1.04 6.27 5.29
CA LEU A 121 2.15 6.56 4.39
C LEU A 121 3.14 7.53 5.05
N VAL A 122 2.62 8.59 5.67
CA VAL A 122 3.44 9.56 6.40
C VAL A 122 4.09 8.93 7.63
N ALA A 123 3.37 8.09 8.38
CA ALA A 123 3.94 7.37 9.52
C ALA A 123 5.08 6.42 9.10
N ALA A 124 4.87 5.62 8.05
CA ALA A 124 5.91 4.72 7.52
C ALA A 124 7.11 5.50 6.97
N ALA A 125 6.86 6.59 6.25
CA ALA A 125 7.91 7.48 5.76
C ALA A 125 8.68 8.15 6.89
N GLN A 126 8.03 8.54 7.98
CA GLN A 126 8.69 9.09 9.15
C GLN A 126 9.56 8.03 9.85
N LYS A 127 9.02 6.81 10.05
CA LYS A 127 9.76 5.69 10.65
C LYS A 127 11.03 5.33 9.86
N THR A 128 10.95 5.40 8.54
CA THR A 128 12.06 5.08 7.61
C THR A 128 12.91 6.29 7.24
N GLY A 129 12.69 7.47 7.83
CA GLY A 129 13.44 8.69 7.52
C GLY A 129 13.18 9.30 6.14
N ARG A 130 12.19 8.83 5.39
CA ARG A 130 11.78 9.29 4.05
C ARG A 130 10.89 10.56 4.09
N ILE A 131 11.31 11.57 4.84
CA ILE A 131 10.51 12.77 5.13
C ILE A 131 10.08 13.55 3.87
N LYS A 132 10.93 13.60 2.84
CA LYS A 132 10.61 14.27 1.57
C LYS A 132 9.45 13.59 0.83
N LEU A 133 9.36 12.26 0.92
CA LEU A 133 8.28 11.48 0.33
C LEU A 133 6.95 11.81 1.04
N ALA A 134 6.95 11.84 2.37
CA ALA A 134 5.80 12.25 3.18
C ALA A 134 5.30 13.65 2.80
N GLN A 135 6.23 14.62 2.74
CA GLN A 135 5.91 16.00 2.38
C GLN A 135 5.29 16.10 0.97
N ARG A 136 5.89 15.43 -0.02
CA ARG A 136 5.36 15.39 -1.40
C ARG A 136 3.96 14.76 -1.46
N ALA A 137 3.69 13.72 -0.68
CA ALA A 137 2.38 13.09 -0.64
C ALA A 137 1.31 14.03 -0.05
N ILE A 138 1.63 14.72 1.05
CA ILE A 138 0.73 15.73 1.64
C ILE A 138 0.43 16.84 0.64
N GLU A 139 1.45 17.41 0.01
CA GLU A 139 1.30 18.45 -1.01
C GLU A 139 0.44 17.97 -2.20
N GLN A 140 0.56 16.70 -2.58
CA GLN A 140 -0.26 16.12 -3.64
C GLN A 140 -1.74 16.03 -3.24
N ALA A 141 -2.05 15.69 -1.98
CA ALA A 141 -3.42 15.63 -1.48
C ALA A 141 -4.04 17.04 -1.32
N GLU A 142 -3.26 18.00 -0.82
CA GLU A 142 -3.69 19.38 -0.56
C GLU A 142 -4.18 20.10 -1.82
N LYS A 143 -3.73 19.68 -3.01
CA LYS A 143 -4.18 20.23 -4.30
C LYS A 143 -5.69 20.07 -4.55
N HIS A 144 -6.31 19.05 -3.98
CA HIS A 144 -7.68 18.66 -4.38
C HIS A 144 -8.62 18.41 -3.19
N LEU A 145 -8.14 17.91 -2.05
CA LEU A 145 -9.02 17.45 -0.96
C LEU A 145 -10.04 18.49 -0.48
N CYS A 146 -9.61 19.75 -0.31
CA CYS A 146 -10.49 20.82 0.14
C CYS A 146 -11.51 21.21 -0.94
N GLU A 147 -11.05 21.39 -2.18
CA GLU A 147 -11.88 21.77 -3.33
C GLU A 147 -12.95 20.71 -3.64
N ASP A 148 -12.58 19.44 -3.53
CA ASP A 148 -13.47 18.29 -3.80
C ASP A 148 -14.38 17.94 -2.61
N GLN A 149 -14.34 18.73 -1.53
CA GLN A 149 -15.16 18.55 -0.33
C GLN A 149 -14.91 17.22 0.39
N TRP A 150 -13.64 16.85 0.54
CA TRP A 150 -13.16 15.68 1.29
C TRP A 150 -13.84 14.36 0.90
N PRO A 151 -13.67 13.88 -0.35
CA PRO A 151 -14.28 12.64 -0.81
C PRO A 151 -13.78 11.40 -0.05
N GLU A 152 -14.62 10.38 -0.01
CA GLU A 152 -14.28 9.07 0.55
C GLU A 152 -13.14 8.37 -0.20
N TYR A 153 -13.16 8.43 -1.54
CA TYR A 153 -12.16 7.81 -2.41
C TYR A 153 -12.17 8.49 -3.79
N TYR A 154 -11.15 8.18 -4.60
CA TYR A 154 -10.95 8.65 -5.96
C TYR A 154 -10.77 7.46 -6.92
N ASP A 155 -11.23 7.63 -8.15
CA ASP A 155 -11.22 6.63 -9.21
C ASP A 155 -10.24 6.98 -10.34
N GLY A 156 -10.00 5.97 -11.18
CA GLY A 156 -9.12 6.05 -12.34
C GLY A 156 -7.72 5.56 -12.03
N LYS A 157 -6.97 5.22 -13.10
CA LYS A 157 -5.63 4.65 -12.98
C LYS A 157 -4.71 5.46 -12.07
N ASN A 158 -4.84 6.79 -12.11
CA ASN A 158 -4.04 7.75 -11.36
C ASN A 158 -4.86 8.60 -10.36
N GLY A 159 -6.08 8.20 -9.98
CA GLY A 159 -6.86 8.91 -8.95
C GLY A 159 -7.28 10.34 -9.32
N ARG A 160 -7.55 10.62 -10.60
CA ARG A 160 -7.97 11.96 -11.09
C ARG A 160 -9.47 12.23 -10.97
N LEU A 161 -10.28 11.21 -10.76
CA LEU A 161 -11.73 11.34 -10.70
C LEU A 161 -12.15 11.23 -9.24
N VAL A 162 -13.05 12.10 -8.76
CA VAL A 162 -13.76 11.83 -7.51
C VAL A 162 -14.52 10.52 -7.67
N GLY A 163 -14.47 9.65 -6.66
CA GLY A 163 -15.02 8.30 -6.76
C GLY A 163 -16.49 8.31 -7.16
N LYS A 164 -16.87 7.38 -8.04
CA LYS A 164 -18.20 7.28 -8.67
C LYS A 164 -19.35 7.38 -7.68
N GLU A 165 -19.18 6.78 -6.50
CA GLU A 165 -20.17 6.73 -5.41
C GLU A 165 -19.56 7.27 -4.10
N ALA A 166 -18.51 8.11 -4.19
CA ALA A 166 -17.82 8.64 -3.03
C ALA A 166 -18.70 9.63 -2.26
N ARG A 167 -18.77 9.44 -0.94
CA ARG A 167 -19.38 10.42 -0.04
C ARG A 167 -18.44 11.61 0.14
N LYS A 168 -19.03 12.79 0.27
CA LYS A 168 -18.31 14.02 0.65
C LYS A 168 -18.21 14.13 2.17
N TYR A 169 -17.25 14.92 2.64
CA TYR A 169 -16.99 15.16 4.06
C TYR A 169 -16.77 13.87 4.85
N GLN A 170 -16.09 12.92 4.22
CA GLN A 170 -15.86 11.63 4.83
C GLN A 170 -14.88 11.78 6.00
N SER A 171 -15.32 11.42 7.21
CA SER A 171 -14.59 11.72 8.46
C SER A 171 -13.15 11.20 8.46
N TRP A 172 -12.90 10.00 7.93
CA TRP A 172 -11.56 9.42 7.91
C TRP A 172 -10.63 10.03 6.85
N THR A 173 -11.18 10.72 5.84
CA THR A 173 -10.40 11.43 4.83
C THR A 173 -9.84 12.69 5.47
N ILE A 174 -10.69 13.41 6.20
CA ILE A 174 -10.31 14.59 6.98
C ILE A 174 -9.32 14.18 8.09
N ALA A 175 -9.66 13.17 8.88
CA ALA A 175 -8.82 12.72 10.00
C ALA A 175 -7.47 12.19 9.51
N GLY A 176 -7.42 11.40 8.43
CA GLY A 176 -6.17 10.89 7.87
C GLY A 176 -5.25 12.03 7.40
N TYR A 177 -5.80 13.06 6.76
CA TYR A 177 -5.04 14.25 6.42
C TYR A 177 -4.51 14.99 7.67
N LEU A 178 -5.35 15.20 8.69
CA LEU A 178 -4.93 15.88 9.92
C LEU A 178 -3.83 15.11 10.67
N ILE A 179 -3.97 13.78 10.80
CA ILE A 179 -2.94 12.94 11.43
C ILE A 179 -1.62 13.01 10.64
N ALA A 180 -1.66 12.99 9.31
CA ALA A 180 -0.48 13.17 8.48
C ALA A 180 0.24 14.51 8.77
N LYS A 181 -0.52 15.61 8.88
CA LYS A 181 0.03 16.93 9.24
C LYS A 181 0.61 16.95 10.66
N GLU A 182 -0.09 16.35 11.62
CA GLU A 182 0.37 16.26 13.02
C GLU A 182 1.65 15.43 13.17
N LEU A 183 1.78 14.32 12.43
CA LEU A 183 3.01 13.53 12.41
C LEU A 183 4.19 14.32 11.85
N MET A 184 3.96 15.10 10.79
CA MET A 184 5.00 15.97 10.23
C MET A 184 5.39 17.11 11.19
N ALA A 185 4.43 17.65 11.95
CA ALA A 185 4.67 18.71 12.91
C ALA A 185 5.35 18.21 14.20
N ASN A 186 4.99 17.01 14.66
CA ASN A 186 5.55 16.41 15.86
C ASN A 186 5.88 14.91 15.65
N PRO A 187 7.13 14.58 15.26
CA PRO A 187 7.56 13.21 15.04
C PRO A 187 7.43 12.28 16.26
N GLU A 188 7.38 12.82 17.47
CA GLU A 188 7.21 12.03 18.69
C GLU A 188 5.85 11.32 18.76
N HIS A 189 4.85 11.82 18.02
CA HIS A 189 3.53 11.17 17.93
C HIS A 189 3.59 9.79 17.27
N LEU A 190 4.63 9.48 16.50
CA LEU A 190 4.79 8.15 15.90
C LEU A 190 4.85 7.06 16.98
N LYS A 191 5.44 7.35 18.16
CA LYS A 191 5.56 6.45 19.31
C LYS A 191 4.21 5.99 19.88
N LEU A 192 3.11 6.63 19.52
CA LEU A 192 1.77 6.23 19.96
C LEU A 192 1.31 4.91 19.33
N PHE A 193 1.87 4.53 18.18
CA PHE A 193 1.43 3.37 17.42
C PHE A 193 2.51 2.71 16.56
N SER A 194 3.76 3.17 16.60
CA SER A 194 4.92 2.44 16.08
C SER A 194 5.54 1.57 17.17
N PHE A 195 6.05 0.43 16.77
CA PHE A 195 6.77 -0.49 17.64
C PHE A 195 8.25 -0.50 17.26
N ASP A 196 9.13 -0.75 18.22
CA ASP A 196 10.55 -0.98 17.96
C ASP A 196 10.77 -2.42 17.46
N GLU A 197 11.95 -2.71 16.92
CA GLU A 197 12.30 -4.08 16.56
C GLU A 197 12.38 -4.95 17.82
N ASP A 198 11.66 -6.07 17.82
CA ASP A 198 11.84 -7.08 18.85
C ASP A 198 13.00 -8.01 18.43
N LEU A 199 14.19 -7.74 18.96
CA LEU A 199 15.40 -8.55 18.71
C LEU A 199 15.21 -10.04 19.08
N GLU A 200 14.28 -10.38 19.97
CA GLU A 200 13.98 -11.78 20.29
C GLU A 200 13.17 -12.47 19.18
N SER A 201 12.34 -11.73 18.45
CA SER A 201 11.55 -12.24 17.32
C SER A 201 12.40 -12.55 16.07
N LEU A 202 13.44 -11.75 15.82
CA LEU A 202 14.41 -11.96 14.72
C LEU A 202 15.22 -13.26 14.89
N ASN A 203 15.49 -13.65 16.14
CA ASN A 203 16.18 -14.91 16.43
C ASN A 203 15.34 -16.13 16.04
N TRP A 204 14.01 -16.07 16.09
CA TRP A 204 13.15 -17.18 15.65
C TRP A 204 13.25 -17.42 14.13
N THR A 205 13.30 -16.35 13.32
CA THR A 205 13.42 -16.46 11.85
C THR A 205 14.79 -16.95 11.39
N CYS A 206 15.87 -16.60 12.09
CA CYS A 206 17.22 -17.10 11.80
C CYS A 206 17.51 -18.51 12.35
N SER A 207 16.63 -19.06 13.20
CA SER A 207 16.82 -20.37 13.83
C SER A 207 16.26 -21.55 13.02
N ILE A 208 15.73 -21.35 11.80
CA ILE A 208 15.43 -22.46 10.91
C ILE A 208 16.77 -22.95 10.34
N PRO A 209 17.28 -24.14 10.72
CA PRO A 209 18.54 -24.62 10.17
C PRO A 209 18.37 -24.79 8.67
N MET A 210 19.31 -24.26 7.88
CA MET A 210 19.51 -24.78 6.53
C MET A 210 19.92 -26.25 6.67
N SER A 211 19.01 -27.16 6.34
CA SER A 211 19.26 -28.60 6.25
C SER A 211 18.74 -29.15 4.93
#